data_AF-A0A242NI29-F1
#
_entry.id   AF-A0A242NI29-F1
#
_cell.length_a   1.000
_cell.length_b   1.000
_cell.length_c   1.000
_cell.angle_alpha   90.00
_cell.angle_beta   90.00
_cell.angle_gamma   90.00
#
_symmetry.space_group_name_H-M   'P 1'
#
loop_
_entity.id
_entity.type
_entity.pdbx_description
1 polymer ?
#
loop_
_entity_poly.entity_id
_entity_poly.type
_entity_poly.pdbx_seq_one_letter_code
_entity_poly.pdbx_strand_id
1 'polypeptide(L)' 'MIRQVIAIMILGSALIGCSPTVKVQTPSEPININLNVKIDHEINIKVDKALDNIINKSGLY' A
#
# COMPACT_ATOMS: atom_id res chain seq x y z
N MET A 1 -6.67 42.94 41.11
CA MET A 1 -6.28 41.51 41.22
C MET A 1 -7.39 40.58 40.75
N ILE A 2 -8.61 40.64 41.30
CA ILE A 2 -9.75 39.78 40.91
C ILE A 2 -10.03 39.75 39.38
N ARG A 3 -9.94 40.90 38.69
CA ARG A 3 -10.24 41.01 37.25
C ARG A 3 -9.27 40.23 36.35
N GLN A 4 -8.01 40.10 36.78
CA GLN A 4 -7.01 39.34 36.00
C GLN A 4 -7.13 37.83 36.23
N VAL A 5 -7.53 37.42 37.45
CA VAL A 5 -7.79 36.00 37.76
C VAL A 5 -8.96 35.47 36.91
N ILE A 6 -10.03 36.26 36.76
CA ILE A 6 -11.19 35.89 35.94
C ILE A 6 -10.80 35.75 34.45
N ALA A 7 -9.98 36.66 33.93
CA ALA A 7 -9.55 36.61 32.54
C ALA A 7 -8.68 35.37 32.23
N ILE A 8 -7.80 34.99 33.15
CA ILE A 8 -6.94 33.79 33.02
C ILE A 8 -7.78 32.51 33.08
N MET A 9 -8.80 32.48 33.94
CA MET A 9 -9.69 31.32 34.10
C MET A 9 -10.56 31.08 32.86
N ILE A 10 -11.01 32.15 32.19
CA ILE A 10 -11.78 32.07 30.93
C ILE A 10 -10.90 31.61 29.76
N LEU A 11 -9.63 32.04 29.71
CA LEU A 11 -8.71 31.63 28.66
C LEU A 11 -8.28 30.17 28.80
N GLY A 12 -8.12 29.69 30.05
CA GLY A 12 -7.78 28.29 30.33
C GLY A 12 -8.87 27.28 29.98
N SER A 13 -10.15 27.65 30.11
CA SER A 13 -11.26 26.75 29.79
C SER A 13 -11.48 26.58 28.28
N ALA A 14 -11.11 27.57 27.47
CA ALA A 14 -11.19 27.50 26.00
C ALA A 14 -10.23 26.46 25.39
N LEU A 15 -9.15 26.12 26.09
CA LEU A 15 -8.16 25.13 25.62
C LEU A 15 -8.58 23.67 25.88
N ILE A 16 -9.59 23.43 26.73
CA ILE A 16 -10.05 22.07 27.11
C ILE A 16 -10.96 21.46 26.02
N GLY A 17 -11.52 22.26 25.11
CA GLY A 17 -12.46 21.81 24.09
C GLY A 17 -11.85 21.08 22.89
N CYS A 18 -10.53 21.03 22.75
CA CYS A 18 -9.89 20.46 21.56
C CYS A 18 -9.56 18.98 21.77
N SER A 19 -10.58 18.11 21.69
CA SER A 19 -10.39 16.65 21.62
C SER A 19 -10.59 16.20 20.17
N PRO A 20 -9.52 16.11 19.35
CA PRO A 20 -9.65 15.66 17.97
C PRO A 20 -10.05 14.19 17.97
N THR A 21 -11.35 13.93 17.77
CA THR A 21 -11.88 12.57 17.67
C THR A 21 -11.52 12.03 16.30
N VAL A 22 -10.50 11.17 16.24
CA VAL A 22 -10.09 10.50 15.00
C VAL A 22 -11.13 9.44 14.67
N LYS A 23 -11.99 9.74 13.70
CA LYS A 23 -12.97 8.77 13.18
C LYS A 23 -12.32 8.00 12.04
N VAL A 24 -12.06 6.71 12.27
CA VAL A 24 -11.69 5.78 11.20
C VAL A 24 -12.96 5.42 10.45
N GLN A 25 -13.20 6.11 9.33
CA GLN A 25 -14.29 5.80 8.42
C GLN A 25 -13.73 4.90 7.32
N THR A 26 -14.30 3.72 7.15
CA THR A 26 -14.04 2.89 5.97
C THR A 26 -14.58 3.65 4.75
N PRO A 27 -13.80 3.83 3.68
CA PRO A 27 -14.28 4.49 2.46
C PRO A 27 -15.58 3.83 1.96
N SER A 28 -16.60 4.64 1.66
CA SER A 28 -17.87 4.16 1.09
C SER A 28 -17.71 3.68 -0.35
N GLU A 29 -16.65 4.12 -1.02
CA GLU A 29 -16.35 3.80 -2.41
C GLU A 29 -15.16 2.82 -2.49
N PRO A 30 -15.19 1.87 -3.42
CA PRO A 30 -14.09 0.94 -3.65
C PRO A 30 -12.81 1.68 -4.02
N ILE A 31 -11.68 1.30 -3.41
CA ILE A 31 -10.36 1.85 -3.75
C ILE A 31 -9.96 1.30 -5.12
N ASN A 32 -9.90 2.17 -6.13
CA ASN A 32 -9.41 1.80 -7.46
C ASN A 32 -7.89 1.78 -7.48
N ILE A 33 -7.32 0.58 -7.51
CA ILE A 33 -5.87 0.37 -7.54
C ILE A 33 -5.46 0.18 -9.00
N ASN A 34 -5.05 1.26 -9.67
CA ASN A 34 -4.56 1.22 -11.04
C ASN A 34 -3.05 0.96 -11.07
N LEU A 35 -2.66 -0.27 -11.37
CA LEU A 35 -1.25 -0.69 -11.39
C LEU A 35 -0.87 -1.16 -12.79
N ASN A 36 0.23 -0.63 -13.32
CA ASN A 36 0.82 -1.12 -14.57
C ASN A 36 1.89 -2.17 -14.24
N VAL A 37 1.52 -3.46 -14.24
CA VAL A 37 2.44 -4.56 -13.97
C VAL A 37 2.97 -5.10 -15.29
N LYS A 38 4.29 -4.99 -15.52
CA LYS A 38 4.97 -5.69 -16.62
C LYS A 38 5.53 -7.01 -16.08
N ILE A 39 4.96 -8.12 -16.52
CA ILE A 39 5.39 -9.46 -16.12
C ILE A 39 6.34 -9.98 -17.20
N ASP A 40 7.64 -9.83 -16.96
CA ASP A 40 8.69 -10.40 -17.82
C ASP A 40 9.02 -11.80 -17.29
N HIS A 41 8.69 -12.85 -18.05
CA HIS A 41 8.99 -14.23 -17.71
C HIS A 41 9.83 -14.89 -18.82
N GLU A 42 11.13 -15.06 -18.58
CA GLU A 42 12.04 -15.72 -19.51
C GLU A 42 12.16 -17.20 -19.16
N ILE A 43 11.57 -18.08 -19.98
CA ILE A 43 11.75 -19.53 -19.85
C ILE A 43 13.05 -19.91 -20.55
N ASN A 44 14.15 -19.96 -19.80
CA ASN A 44 15.41 -20.54 -20.28
C ASN A 44 15.31 -22.07 -20.27
N ILE A 45 14.85 -22.67 -21.37
CA ILE A 45 14.90 -24.12 -21.56
C ILE A 45 16.34 -24.51 -21.91
N LYS A 46 17.17 -24.78 -20.90
CA LYS A 46 18.46 -25.45 -21.09
C LYS A 46 18.18 -26.93 -21.35
N VAL A 47 18.22 -27.32 -22.62
CA VAL A 47 18.10 -28.72 -23.03
C VAL A 47 19.36 -29.46 -22.57
N ASP A 48 19.17 -30.45 -21.70
CA ASP A 48 20.25 -31.32 -21.25
C ASP A 48 20.70 -32.24 -22.39
N LYS A 49 21.99 -32.57 -22.48
CA LYS A 49 22.58 -33.31 -23.63
C LYS A 49 21.94 -34.70 -23.85
N ALA A 50 21.26 -35.23 -22.83
CA ALA A 50 20.49 -36.46 -22.93
C ALA A 50 19.23 -36.31 -23.81
N LEU A 51 18.61 -35.12 -23.81
CA LEU A 51 17.42 -34.81 -24.61
C LEU A 51 17.76 -34.47 -26.06
N ASP A 52 18.97 -33.96 -26.37
CA ASP A 52 19.44 -33.74 -27.75
C ASP A 52 19.36 -35.03 -28.59
N ASN A 53 19.72 -36.17 -28.01
CA ASN A 53 19.65 -37.46 -28.72
C ASN A 53 18.22 -37.86 -29.08
N ILE A 54 17.23 -37.46 -28.27
CA ILE A 54 15.81 -37.74 -28.50
C ILE A 54 15.23 -36.74 -29.52
N ILE A 55 15.61 -35.47 -29.43
CA ILE A 55 15.17 -34.41 -30.36
C ILE A 55 15.72 -34.64 -31.76
N ASN A 56 17.00 -35.00 -31.89
CA ASN A 56 17.61 -35.37 -33.18
C ASN A 56 16.96 -36.61 -33.81
N LYS A 57 16.48 -37.56 -33.00
CA LYS A 57 15.83 -38.79 -33.48
C LYS A 57 14.35 -38.60 -33.83
N SER A 58 13.71 -37.56 -33.29
CA SER A 58 12.30 -37.24 -33.53
C SER A 58 12.08 -36.29 -34.71
N GLY A 59 13.12 -35.97 -35.49
CA GLY A 59 12.98 -35.27 -36.78
C GLY A 59 12.49 -33.83 -36.67
N LEU A 60 12.73 -33.17 -35.54
CA LEU A 60 12.44 -31.76 -35.36
C LEU A 60 13.59 -30.85 -35.85
N TYR A 61 14.18 -31.19 -37.00
CA TYR A 61 14.87 -30.30 -37.95
C TYR A 61 14.87 -30.98 -39.33
#